data_AF-A0A944ACR0-F1
#
_entry.id   AF-A0A944ACR0-F1
#
_cell.length_a   1.000
_cell.length_b   1.000
_cell.length_c   1.000
_cell.angle_alpha   90.00
_cell.angle_beta   90.00
_cell.angle_gamma   90.00
#
_symmetry.space_group_name_H-M   'P 1'
#
loop_
_entity.id
_entity.type
_entity.pdbx_description
1 polymer ?
#
loop_
_entity_poly.entity_id
_entity_poly.type
_entity_poly.pdbx_seq_one_letter_code
_entity_poly.pdbx_strand_id
1 'polypeptide(L)'
;MANITEIIAQQVAVAAGKVEIPADIKGQVLNGLSDSILGSLKQTATSPGGIDALKGLLTGKSSAASSPVTELAGKLFSNNVLGKLGLGKSSQGAALSALIPIVMGKLSGILQDKDGDGDVDLNDILLTLQGGSSKKAGSGLLGAATSILGGMLKK
;
A
#
# COMPACT_ATOMS: atom_id res chain seq x y z
N MET A 1 -14.44 7.81 0.08
CA MET A 1 -14.10 6.43 0.45
C MET A 1 -12.86 6.08 -0.36
N ALA A 2 -11.68 5.96 0.26
CA ALA A 2 -10.48 5.57 -0.47
C ALA A 2 -10.61 4.09 -0.87
N ASN A 3 -10.42 3.75 -2.13
CA ASN A 3 -10.41 2.35 -2.55
C ASN A 3 -9.03 1.72 -2.30
N ILE A 4 -8.95 0.39 -2.14
CA ILE A 4 -7.66 -0.33 -1.99
C ILE A 4 -6.68 0.03 -3.11
N THR A 5 -7.18 0.21 -4.34
CA THR A 5 -6.41 0.68 -5.50
C THR A 5 -5.75 2.02 -5.25
N GLU A 6 -6.45 2.94 -4.59
CA GLU A 6 -6.01 4.30 -4.32
C GLU A 6 -4.97 4.33 -3.18
N ILE A 7 -5.18 3.48 -2.17
CA ILE A 7 -4.19 3.22 -1.12
C ILE A 7 -2.89 2.67 -1.72
N ILE A 8 -2.99 1.66 -2.60
CA ILE A 8 -1.82 1.07 -3.26
C ILE A 8 -1.10 2.14 -4.08
N ALA A 9 -1.82 2.89 -4.90
CA ALA A 9 -1.25 3.97 -5.70
C ALA A 9 -0.56 5.04 -4.82
N GLN A 10 -1.15 5.38 -3.68
CA GLN A 10 -0.56 6.33 -2.73
C GLN A 10 0.73 5.78 -2.11
N GLN A 11 0.77 4.52 -1.70
CA GLN A 11 1.99 3.91 -1.15
C GLN A 11 3.09 3.74 -2.20
N VAL A 12 2.70 3.44 -3.45
CA VAL A 12 3.59 3.42 -4.61
C VAL A 12 4.21 4.81 -4.82
N ALA A 13 3.41 5.87 -4.82
CA ALA A 13 3.91 7.23 -4.97
C ALA A 13 4.90 7.62 -3.84
N VAL A 14 4.60 7.24 -2.60
CA VAL A 14 5.48 7.49 -1.43
C VAL A 14 6.80 6.71 -1.53
N ALA A 15 6.76 5.45 -1.97
CA ALA A 15 7.97 4.64 -2.14
C ALA A 15 8.82 5.13 -3.31
N ALA A 16 8.19 5.44 -4.44
CA ALA A 16 8.84 5.96 -5.62
C ALA A 16 9.40 7.37 -5.43
N GLY A 17 8.83 8.19 -4.53
CA GLY A 17 9.43 9.47 -4.15
C GLY A 17 10.82 9.35 -3.51
N LYS A 18 11.22 8.14 -3.09
CA LYS A 18 12.56 7.85 -2.54
C LYS A 18 13.53 7.27 -3.57
N VAL A 19 13.09 7.03 -4.80
CA VAL A 19 13.90 6.47 -5.88
C VAL A 19 13.88 7.45 -7.05
N GLU A 20 15.04 7.77 -7.60
CA GLU A 20 15.12 8.61 -8.80
C GLU A 20 14.64 7.81 -10.02
N ILE A 21 13.37 8.00 -10.37
CA ILE A 21 12.75 7.41 -11.56
C ILE A 21 12.69 8.50 -12.65
N PRO A 22 13.29 8.28 -13.83
CA PRO A 22 13.22 9.23 -14.94
C PRO A 22 11.77 9.55 -15.29
N ALA A 23 11.48 10.83 -15.53
CA ALA A 23 10.13 11.31 -15.78
C ALA A 23 9.46 10.58 -16.96
N ASP A 24 10.25 10.21 -17.97
CA ASP A 24 9.81 9.58 -19.21
C ASP A 24 9.18 8.20 -18.98
N ILE A 25 9.70 7.46 -17.99
CA ILE A 25 9.21 6.12 -17.64
C ILE A 25 8.45 6.11 -16.31
N LYS A 26 8.45 7.21 -15.56
CA LYS A 26 7.85 7.28 -14.22
C LYS A 26 6.40 6.83 -14.23
N GLY A 27 5.59 7.32 -15.18
CA GLY A 27 4.20 6.88 -15.30
C GLY A 27 4.07 5.38 -15.54
N GLN A 28 4.87 4.82 -16.45
CA GLN A 28 4.85 3.39 -16.78
C GLN A 28 5.32 2.52 -15.60
N VAL A 29 6.32 2.99 -14.87
CA VAL A 29 6.86 2.31 -13.69
C VAL A 29 5.85 2.35 -12.55
N LEU A 30 5.25 3.51 -12.24
CA LEU A 30 4.28 3.64 -11.13
C LEU A 30 2.98 2.87 -11.41
N ASN A 31 2.44 3.01 -12.62
CA ASN A 31 1.23 2.30 -13.02
C ASN A 31 1.50 0.80 -13.09
N GLY A 32 2.61 0.41 -13.73
CA GLY A 32 2.99 -0.99 -13.83
C GLY A 32 3.31 -1.63 -12.48
N LEU A 33 3.89 -0.89 -11.54
CA LEU A 33 4.10 -1.33 -10.16
C LEU A 33 2.76 -1.54 -9.45
N SER A 34 1.85 -0.58 -9.56
CA SER A 34 0.50 -0.66 -8.98
C SER A 34 -0.28 -1.85 -9.56
N ASP A 35 -0.26 -2.03 -10.88
CA ASP A 35 -0.91 -3.14 -11.58
C ASP A 35 -0.30 -4.49 -11.21
N SER A 36 1.01 -4.55 -11.01
CA SER A 36 1.70 -5.79 -10.61
C SER A 36 1.38 -6.17 -9.16
N ILE A 37 1.29 -5.18 -8.27
CA ILE A 37 0.84 -5.37 -6.88
C ILE A 37 -0.63 -5.79 -6.85
N LEU A 38 -1.50 -5.11 -7.59
CA LEU A 38 -2.92 -5.47 -7.68
C LEU A 38 -3.11 -6.85 -8.31
N GLY A 39 -2.33 -7.17 -9.36
CA GLY A 39 -2.32 -8.46 -10.03
C GLY A 39 -1.88 -9.57 -9.09
N SER A 40 -0.84 -9.34 -8.29
CA SER A 40 -0.38 -10.34 -7.32
C SER A 40 -1.40 -10.53 -6.20
N LEU A 41 -2.00 -9.45 -5.67
CA LEU A 41 -3.05 -9.53 -4.66
C LEU A 41 -4.25 -10.34 -5.18
N LYS A 42 -4.72 -10.07 -6.40
CA LYS A 42 -5.83 -10.81 -7.02
C LYS A 42 -5.47 -12.28 -7.26
N GLN A 43 -4.30 -12.55 -7.83
CA GLN A 43 -3.88 -13.91 -8.14
C GLN A 43 -3.65 -14.74 -6.86
N THR A 44 -3.09 -14.13 -5.82
CA THR A 44 -2.98 -14.78 -4.51
C THR A 44 -4.36 -14.99 -3.91
N ALA A 45 -5.29 -14.02 -3.98
CA ALA A 45 -6.65 -14.20 -3.46
C ALA A 45 -7.40 -15.37 -4.09
N THR A 46 -7.14 -15.66 -5.37
CA THR A 46 -7.73 -16.79 -6.10
C THR A 46 -7.00 -18.12 -5.86
N SER A 47 -5.84 -18.11 -5.20
CA SER A 47 -5.05 -19.32 -4.94
C SER A 47 -5.51 -20.01 -3.65
N PRO A 48 -5.49 -21.36 -3.58
CA PRO A 48 -5.78 -22.09 -2.33
C PRO A 48 -4.87 -21.62 -1.19
N GLY A 49 -5.46 -21.22 -0.04
CA GLY A 49 -4.74 -20.65 1.11
C GLY A 49 -4.18 -19.23 0.92
N GLY A 50 -4.43 -18.61 -0.24
CA GLY A 50 -3.88 -17.30 -0.54
C GLY A 50 -4.59 -16.15 0.19
N ILE A 51 -5.86 -16.32 0.57
CA ILE A 51 -6.53 -15.36 1.45
C ILE A 51 -5.84 -15.29 2.82
N ASP A 52 -5.37 -16.41 3.36
CA ASP A 52 -4.63 -16.42 4.64
C ASP A 52 -3.25 -15.79 4.48
N ALA A 53 -2.57 -16.00 3.34
CA ALA A 53 -1.32 -15.31 3.02
C ALA A 53 -1.51 -13.80 2.89
N LEU A 54 -2.61 -13.35 2.27
CA LEU A 54 -2.96 -11.94 2.16
C LEU A 54 -3.28 -11.34 3.52
N LYS A 55 -4.06 -12.05 4.35
CA LYS A 55 -4.31 -11.65 5.73
C LYS A 55 -3.00 -11.54 6.50
N GLY A 56 -2.12 -12.54 6.45
CA GLY A 56 -0.82 -12.49 7.11
C GLY A 56 0.03 -11.28 6.69
N LEU A 57 0.07 -10.98 5.39
CA LEU A 57 0.75 -9.80 4.85
C LEU A 57 0.13 -8.51 5.37
N LEU A 58 -1.17 -8.32 5.15
CA LEU A 58 -1.89 -7.06 5.40
C LEU A 58 -2.04 -6.78 6.90
N THR A 59 -2.12 -7.81 7.74
CA THR A 59 -2.11 -7.69 9.20
C THR A 59 -0.70 -7.46 9.76
N GLY A 60 0.34 -7.64 8.94
CA GLY A 60 1.73 -7.54 9.38
C GLY A 60 2.23 -8.74 10.20
N LYS A 61 1.42 -9.79 10.35
CA LYS A 61 1.82 -11.06 10.99
C LYS A 61 2.88 -11.82 10.18
N SER A 62 3.01 -11.53 8.89
CA SER A 62 4.05 -12.08 8.01
C SER A 62 4.92 -10.98 7.43
N SER A 63 6.23 -11.24 7.35
CA SER A 63 7.19 -10.32 6.71
C SER A 63 6.78 -10.04 5.27
N ALA A 64 6.55 -8.75 4.96
CA ALA A 64 6.19 -8.34 3.61
C ALA A 64 7.26 -8.71 2.59
N ALA A 65 8.55 -8.57 2.94
CA ALA A 65 9.65 -8.85 2.03
C ALA A 65 9.73 -10.34 1.63
N SER A 66 9.28 -11.24 2.50
CA SER A 66 9.34 -12.70 2.29
C SER A 66 7.99 -13.31 1.91
N SER A 67 6.97 -12.48 1.72
CA SER A 67 5.63 -12.98 1.42
C SER A 67 5.52 -13.48 -0.04
N PRO A 68 4.81 -14.59 -0.28
CA PRO A 68 4.50 -15.07 -1.63
C PRO A 68 3.85 -14.00 -2.52
N VAL A 69 3.07 -13.10 -1.92
CA VAL A 69 2.39 -11.98 -2.61
C VAL A 69 3.41 -10.98 -3.16
N THR A 70 4.45 -10.67 -2.38
CA THR A 70 5.52 -9.74 -2.73
C THR A 70 6.44 -10.35 -3.78
N GLU A 71 6.75 -11.64 -3.65
CA GLU A 71 7.53 -12.35 -4.65
C GLU A 71 6.80 -12.38 -6.00
N LEU A 72 5.49 -12.68 -5.99
CA LEU A 72 4.66 -12.66 -7.18
C LEU A 72 4.54 -11.25 -7.79
N ALA A 73 4.35 -10.22 -6.96
CA ALA A 73 4.36 -8.83 -7.43
C ALA A 73 5.68 -8.51 -8.13
N GLY A 74 6.80 -8.90 -7.54
CA GLY A 74 8.14 -8.70 -8.11
C GLY A 74 8.30 -9.38 -9.46
N LYS A 75 7.81 -10.63 -9.58
CA LYS A 75 7.80 -11.37 -10.85
C LYS A 75 6.94 -10.69 -11.91
N LEU A 76 5.72 -10.29 -11.56
CA LEU A 76 4.81 -9.59 -12.48
C LEU A 76 5.39 -8.25 -12.93
N PHE A 77 5.97 -7.48 -12.01
CA PHE A 77 6.57 -6.19 -12.31
C PHE A 77 7.83 -6.34 -13.17
N SER A 78 8.70 -7.28 -12.82
CA SER A 78 9.90 -7.58 -13.60
C SER A 78 9.55 -8.00 -15.02
N ASN A 79 8.57 -8.88 -15.20
CA ASN A 79 8.22 -9.39 -16.52
C ASN A 79 7.42 -8.37 -17.36
N ASN A 80 6.44 -7.72 -16.76
CA ASN A 80 5.49 -6.88 -17.49
C ASN A 80 5.94 -5.43 -17.64
N VAL A 81 6.81 -4.95 -16.75
CA VAL A 81 7.25 -3.55 -16.73
C VAL A 81 8.73 -3.49 -17.05
N LEU A 82 9.60 -4.05 -16.20
CA LEU A 82 11.04 -3.93 -16.40
C LEU A 82 11.51 -4.63 -17.67
N GLY A 83 10.95 -5.80 -17.99
CA GLY A 83 11.22 -6.53 -19.23
C GLY A 83 10.82 -5.73 -20.46
N LYS A 84 9.63 -5.10 -20.44
CA LYS A 84 9.13 -4.28 -21.56
C LYS A 84 9.87 -2.97 -21.74
N LEU A 85 10.35 -2.38 -20.65
CA LEU A 85 11.17 -1.16 -20.67
C LEU A 85 12.65 -1.44 -20.98
N GLY A 86 13.05 -2.71 -21.14
CA GLY A 86 14.46 -3.08 -21.31
C GLY A 86 15.32 -2.88 -20.06
N LEU A 87 14.70 -2.67 -18.90
CA LEU A 87 15.37 -2.37 -17.63
C LEU A 87 15.68 -3.61 -16.79
N GLY A 88 15.13 -4.78 -17.12
CA GLY A 88 15.20 -5.99 -16.27
C GLY A 88 16.60 -6.47 -15.86
N LYS A 89 17.66 -6.05 -16.58
CA LYS A 89 19.07 -6.37 -16.25
C LYS A 89 19.92 -5.15 -15.90
N SER A 90 19.31 -3.96 -15.89
CA SER A 90 20.00 -2.71 -15.59
C SER A 90 20.10 -2.49 -14.08
N SER A 91 21.10 -1.70 -13.64
CA SER A 91 21.21 -1.23 -12.24
C SER A 91 19.92 -0.52 -11.79
N GLN A 92 19.27 0.17 -12.73
CA GLN A 92 18.00 0.83 -12.52
C GLN A 92 16.85 -0.17 -12.32
N GLY A 93 16.82 -1.28 -13.07
CA GLY A 93 15.85 -2.36 -12.84
C GLY A 93 15.97 -3.00 -11.47
N ALA A 94 17.19 -3.12 -10.93
CA ALA A 94 17.41 -3.59 -9.56
C ALA A 94 16.85 -2.59 -8.52
N ALA A 95 17.10 -1.29 -8.70
CA ALA A 95 16.53 -0.24 -7.83
C ALA A 95 15.00 -0.20 -7.89
N LEU A 96 14.42 -0.37 -9.09
CA LEU A 96 12.96 -0.41 -9.27
C LEU A 96 12.36 -1.69 -8.68
N SER A 97 13.04 -2.82 -8.77
CA SER A 97 12.57 -4.08 -8.15
C SER A 97 12.52 -3.98 -6.62
N ALA A 98 13.41 -3.19 -6.01
CA ALA A 98 13.39 -2.92 -4.58
C ALA A 98 12.18 -2.08 -4.14
N LEU A 99 11.48 -1.39 -5.05
CA LEU A 99 10.24 -0.68 -4.71
C LEU A 99 9.12 -1.65 -4.30
N ILE A 100 9.07 -2.85 -4.86
CA ILE A 100 8.06 -3.86 -4.56
C ILE A 100 8.02 -4.18 -3.05
N PRO A 101 9.11 -4.66 -2.42
CA PRO A 101 9.10 -4.96 -0.99
C PRO A 101 8.92 -3.72 -0.13
N ILE A 102 9.35 -2.52 -0.57
CA ILE A 102 9.12 -1.27 0.17
C ILE A 102 7.63 -0.91 0.18
N VAL A 103 6.95 -0.98 -0.96
CA VAL A 103 5.52 -0.71 -1.06
C VAL A 103 4.73 -1.78 -0.31
N MET A 104 5.06 -3.06 -0.51
CA MET A 104 4.41 -4.15 0.21
C MET A 104 4.64 -4.06 1.71
N GLY A 105 5.82 -3.62 2.17
CA GLY A 105 6.08 -3.35 3.58
C GLY A 105 5.24 -2.20 4.15
N LYS A 106 4.84 -1.24 3.32
CA LYS A 106 3.92 -0.16 3.70
C LYS A 106 2.44 -0.58 3.68
N LEU A 107 2.10 -1.52 2.79
CA LEU A 107 0.77 -2.16 2.75
C LEU A 107 0.63 -3.20 3.86
N SER A 108 1.75 -3.77 4.29
CA SER A 108 1.83 -4.66 5.43
C SER A 108 1.55 -3.90 6.72
N GLY A 109 0.64 -4.43 7.52
CA GLY A 109 0.16 -3.78 8.73
C GLY A 109 -0.89 -2.69 8.47
N ILE A 110 -1.42 -2.58 7.24
CA ILE A 110 -2.58 -1.71 7.02
C ILE A 110 -3.81 -2.25 7.76
N LEU A 111 -3.97 -3.57 7.84
CA LEU A 111 -5.01 -4.25 8.61
C LEU A 111 -4.50 -4.68 9.99
N GLN A 112 -3.82 -3.78 10.70
CA GLN A 112 -3.56 -4.00 12.13
C GLN A 112 -4.85 -3.81 12.92
N ASP A 113 -4.98 -4.56 14.00
CA ASP A 113 -5.92 -4.30 15.10
C ASP A 113 -5.77 -2.82 15.54
N LYS A 114 -6.75 -2.00 15.17
CA LYS A 114 -6.79 -0.55 15.43
C LYS A 114 -7.71 -0.21 16.58
N ASP A 115 -8.74 -1.01 16.85
CA ASP A 115 -9.63 -0.79 17.98
C ASP A 115 -9.15 -1.47 19.28
N GLY A 116 -8.17 -2.38 19.18
CA GLY A 116 -7.47 -3.00 20.29
C GLY A 116 -8.21 -4.19 20.89
N ASP A 117 -9.12 -4.82 20.16
CA ASP A 117 -9.93 -5.94 20.65
C ASP A 117 -9.24 -7.31 20.56
N GLY A 118 -8.09 -7.37 19.87
CA GLY A 118 -7.24 -8.55 19.74
C GLY A 118 -7.46 -9.36 18.47
N ASP A 119 -8.40 -9.00 17.60
CA ASP A 119 -8.55 -9.57 16.27
C ASP A 119 -8.37 -8.56 15.13
N VAL A 120 -8.66 -8.99 13.90
CA VAL A 120 -8.61 -8.11 12.73
C VAL A 120 -9.90 -8.27 11.98
N ASP A 121 -10.75 -7.26 12.04
CA ASP A 121 -12.12 -7.34 11.55
C ASP A 121 -12.50 -6.15 10.63
N LEU A 122 -13.79 -6.04 10.32
CA LEU A 122 -14.30 -4.96 9.47
C LEU A 122 -14.20 -3.58 10.15
N ASN A 123 -14.17 -3.53 11.48
CA ASN A 123 -14.01 -2.28 12.22
C ASN A 123 -12.58 -1.77 12.08
N ASP A 124 -11.57 -2.64 12.10
CA ASP A 124 -10.18 -2.28 11.83
C ASP A 124 -9.95 -1.78 10.40
N ILE A 125 -10.59 -2.45 9.44
CA ILE A 125 -10.59 -2.01 8.05
C ILE A 125 -11.22 -0.62 7.96
N LEU A 126 -12.38 -0.42 8.59
CA LEU A 126 -13.10 0.84 8.59
C LEU A 126 -12.29 1.96 9.28
N LEU A 127 -11.67 1.68 10.43
CA LEU A 127 -10.80 2.60 11.16
C LEU A 127 -9.53 2.92 10.40
N THR A 128 -9.00 1.96 9.64
CA THR A 128 -7.87 2.24 8.75
C THR A 128 -8.29 3.06 7.54
N LEU A 129 -9.49 2.83 7.00
CA LEU A 129 -10.02 3.57 5.86
C LEU A 129 -10.50 4.98 6.22
N GLN A 130 -11.03 5.16 7.44
CA GLN A 130 -11.39 6.44 8.02
C GLN A 130 -10.16 7.18 8.57
N GLY A 131 -9.19 6.46 9.13
CA GLY A 131 -7.98 6.97 9.78
C GLY A 131 -6.77 7.12 8.86
N GLY A 132 -6.85 6.72 7.58
CA GLY A 132 -5.82 6.97 6.56
C GLY A 132 -5.55 8.45 6.30
N SER A 133 -6.42 9.33 6.79
CA SER A 133 -6.13 10.75 7.00
C SER A 133 -6.01 11.00 8.50
N SER A 134 -4.79 10.98 9.05
CA SER A 134 -4.32 11.76 10.22
C SER A 134 -3.41 10.97 11.16
N LYS A 135 -2.12 10.87 10.82
CA LYS A 135 -1.06 11.01 11.83
C LYS A 135 -0.48 12.43 11.74
N LYS A 136 -1.27 13.41 12.18
CA LYS A 136 -0.80 14.65 12.81
C LYS A 136 -1.93 15.16 13.71
N ALA A 137 -1.54 15.57 14.90
CA ALA A 137 -2.39 15.94 16.03
C ALA A 137 -3.59 16.84 15.64
N GLY A 138 -4.77 16.54 16.20
CA GLY A 138 -5.83 17.53 16.41
C GLY A 138 -6.66 17.99 15.20
N SER A 139 -6.61 17.34 14.03
CA SER A 139 -7.31 17.84 12.83
C SER A 139 -7.96 16.76 11.96
N GLY A 140 -8.65 15.79 12.58
CA GLY A 140 -9.65 14.99 11.85
C GLY A 140 -10.97 15.76 11.69
N LEU A 141 -11.87 15.31 10.82
CA LEU A 141 -13.23 15.86 10.61
C LEU A 141 -14.00 16.11 11.93
N LEU A 142 -13.73 15.31 12.96
CA LEU A 142 -14.28 15.48 14.32
C LEU A 142 -13.70 16.70 15.05
N GLY A 143 -12.43 17.03 14.80
CA GLY A 143 -11.74 18.25 15.26
C GLY A 143 -12.20 19.50 14.52
N ALA A 144 -12.55 19.40 13.23
CA ALA A 144 -13.18 20.50 12.49
C ALA A 144 -14.59 20.80 13.03
N ALA A 145 -15.38 19.78 13.34
CA ALA A 145 -16.71 19.95 13.94
C ALA A 145 -16.65 20.51 15.37
N THR A 146 -15.73 20.04 16.22
CA THR A 146 -15.53 20.59 17.56
C THR A 146 -14.88 21.98 17.55
N SER A 147 -14.04 22.31 16.58
CA SER A 147 -13.47 23.67 16.45
C SER A 147 -14.50 24.69 15.98
N ILE A 148 -15.39 24.31 15.05
CA ILE A 148 -16.48 25.17 14.57
C ILE A 148 -17.52 25.37 15.69
N LEU A 149 -17.84 24.33 16.45
CA LEU A 149 -18.79 24.41 17.55
C LEU A 149 -18.21 25.11 18.79
N GLY A 150 -16.93 24.88 19.10
CA GLY A 150 -16.22 25.54 20.20
C GLY A 150 -15.94 27.03 19.96
N GLY A 151 -15.84 27.45 18.69
CA GLY A 151 -15.69 28.87 18.32
C GLY A 151 -16.98 29.69 18.45
N MET A 152 -18.16 29.05 18.45
CA MET A 152 -19.46 29.73 18.52
C MET A 152 -20.00 29.88 19.96
N LEU A 153 -19.42 29.15 20.91
CA LEU A 153 -19.79 29.17 22.34
C LEU A 153 -18.91 30.09 23.19
N LYS A 154 -17.97 30.83 22.58
CA LYS A 154 -17.04 31.73 23.28
C LYS A 154 -17.10 33.19 22.83
N LYS A 155 -18.27 33.68 22.42
CA LYS A 155 -18.48 35.11 22.17
C LYS A 155 -19.72 35.61 22.91
#